data_AF-A0A246QB06-F1
#
_entry.id   AF-A0A246QB06-F1
#
_cell.length_a   1.000
_cell.length_b   1.000
_cell.length_c   1.000
_cell.angle_alpha   90.00
_cell.angle_beta   90.00
_cell.angle_gamma   90.00
#
_symmetry.space_group_name_H-M   'P 1'
#
loop_
_entity.id
_entity.type
_entity.pdbx_description
1 polymer ?
#
loop_
_entity_poly.entity_id
_entity_poly.type
_entity_poly.pdbx_seq_one_letter_code
_entity_poly.pdbx_strand_id
1 'polypeptide(L)'
;MALGAEHWHALRLALSRGLREQDGESQADATQPRAAQAGDAQAGGRPGGSPSGATPPARQAIRRALEAALRPMAGAQHAPPAHIGDYTDFYISLHHATAVGLQFRPDQPLLPNYKWVPIGYHGRASSLGVEPAFRRPVGQTRPPREGAPPAFGPSQRLDYELEMAIYIGQGNAQGQRIALANAEGHVFGLGLLNDWSARDIQAWEYQPLGPFLGKSFASTLSPWIVTLEALAPFRAPLRRPAGDPAPLPYLASDANAAAGAFDVQLQVDISTERSRQAGHPAATLSRSNFRDAYWTVAQLVTHHTVNGCNLQAGDLMGTGTLSGPRPEEAGSLLELAAGGKAPLTLPWGETRTFLQDGDEIRLSAFCTAAGRRRIGFGSARGRVLPADWQ
;
A
#
# COMPACT_ATOMS: atom_id res chain seq x y z
N MET A 1 10.95 -4.35 -24.61
CA MET A 1 9.83 -3.53 -25.13
C MET A 1 10.08 -2.10 -24.68
N ALA A 2 10.43 -1.22 -25.63
CA ALA A 2 10.69 0.19 -25.35
C ALA A 2 9.35 0.90 -25.10
N LEU A 3 9.24 1.62 -23.98
CA LEU A 3 8.06 2.39 -23.63
C LEU A 3 7.89 3.53 -24.66
N GLY A 4 6.79 3.52 -25.41
CA GLY A 4 6.49 4.51 -26.44
C GLY A 4 6.15 5.90 -25.87
N ALA A 5 6.20 6.92 -26.73
CA ALA A 5 6.02 8.34 -26.38
C ALA A 5 4.70 8.67 -25.65
N GLU A 6 3.65 7.86 -25.83
CA GLU A 6 2.37 8.03 -25.13
C GLU A 6 2.46 7.74 -23.62
N HIS A 7 3.37 6.87 -23.18
CA HIS A 7 3.56 6.57 -21.75
C HIS A 7 4.21 7.71 -20.99
N TRP A 8 5.12 8.45 -21.64
CA TRP A 8 5.68 9.68 -21.08
C TRP A 8 4.62 10.78 -21.00
N HIS A 9 3.63 10.79 -21.90
CA HIS A 9 2.55 11.75 -21.87
C HIS A 9 1.59 11.49 -20.69
N ALA A 10 1.27 10.22 -20.39
CA ALA A 10 0.47 9.84 -19.23
C ALA A 10 1.17 10.20 -17.90
N LEU A 11 2.47 9.90 -17.78
CA LEU A 11 3.27 10.29 -16.61
C LEU A 11 3.31 11.81 -16.45
N ARG A 12 3.44 12.56 -17.56
CA ARG A 12 3.47 14.03 -17.55
C ARG A 12 2.12 14.64 -17.22
N LEU A 13 1.01 14.06 -17.70
CA LEU A 13 -0.36 14.48 -17.39
C LEU A 13 -0.73 14.23 -15.93
N ALA A 14 -0.34 13.07 -15.38
CA ALA A 14 -0.53 12.74 -13.97
C ALA A 14 0.26 13.69 -13.06
N LEU A 15 1.50 14.00 -13.42
CA LEU A 15 2.33 14.98 -12.69
C LEU A 15 1.83 16.42 -12.84
N SER A 16 1.29 16.81 -14.02
CA SER A 16 0.82 18.18 -14.26
C SER A 16 -0.54 18.50 -13.66
N ARG A 17 -1.36 17.49 -13.34
CA ARG A 17 -2.72 17.68 -12.78
C ARG A 17 -2.81 17.38 -11.27
N GLY A 18 -1.77 16.83 -10.65
CA GLY A 18 -1.80 16.42 -9.23
C GLY A 18 -0.70 17.02 -8.33
N LEU A 19 0.25 17.81 -8.85
CA LEU A 19 1.35 18.35 -8.05
C LEU A 19 1.51 19.86 -8.29
N ARG A 20 0.87 20.63 -7.38
CA ARG A 20 0.96 22.09 -7.15
C ARG A 20 0.25 22.97 -8.18
N GLU A 21 -1.01 23.29 -7.90
CA GLU A 21 -1.58 24.59 -8.25
C GLU A 21 -1.19 25.59 -7.16
N GLN A 22 -0.35 26.57 -7.52
CA GLN A 22 -0.50 27.96 -7.07
C GLN A 22 -0.20 28.88 -8.25
N ASP A 23 -1.11 29.82 -8.42
CA ASP A 23 -1.28 30.77 -9.52
C ASP A 23 -0.04 31.60 -9.88
N GLY A 24 0.01 32.03 -11.15
CA GLY A 24 0.70 33.27 -11.50
C GLY A 24 1.26 33.36 -12.92
N GLU A 25 0.42 33.85 -13.84
CA GLU A 25 0.75 34.72 -14.97
C GLU A 25 1.14 34.16 -16.36
N SER A 26 0.23 34.51 -17.29
CA SER A 26 0.43 34.95 -18.68
C SER A 26 0.49 33.88 -19.78
N GLN A 27 -0.70 33.55 -20.31
CA GLN A 27 -0.83 33.20 -21.72
C GLN A 27 -1.03 34.47 -22.53
N ALA A 28 -0.08 34.74 -23.43
CA ALA A 28 -0.31 35.59 -24.59
C ALA A 28 -0.87 34.72 -25.72
N ASP A 29 -1.94 35.25 -26.27
CA ASP A 29 -2.80 34.83 -27.36
C ASP A 29 -2.04 34.68 -28.70
N ALA A 30 -2.44 33.69 -29.50
CA ALA A 30 -2.41 33.76 -30.97
C ALA A 30 -3.25 32.62 -31.58
N THR A 31 -4.51 32.96 -31.84
CA THR A 31 -5.47 32.26 -32.70
C THR A 31 -5.07 32.18 -34.18
N GLN A 32 -5.32 30.98 -34.76
CA GLN A 32 -5.92 30.70 -36.09
C GLN A 32 -5.08 30.87 -37.40
N PRO A 33 -5.52 30.32 -38.56
CA PRO A 33 -5.68 28.89 -38.85
C PRO A 33 -5.05 28.47 -40.21
N ARG A 34 -5.05 27.16 -40.48
CA ARG A 34 -4.58 26.50 -41.72
C ARG A 34 -5.47 26.82 -42.94
N ALA A 35 -4.83 27.02 -44.09
CA ALA A 35 -5.40 26.78 -45.41
C ALA A 35 -4.52 25.78 -46.18
N ALA A 36 -5.19 24.82 -46.82
CA ALA A 36 -4.59 23.74 -47.59
C ALA A 36 -4.30 24.17 -49.03
N GLN A 37 -3.17 23.74 -49.59
CA GLN A 37 -3.01 23.52 -51.03
C GLN A 37 -2.09 22.31 -51.27
N ALA A 38 -2.55 21.46 -52.19
CA ALA A 38 -1.84 20.31 -52.74
C ALA A 38 -0.88 20.76 -53.85
N GLY A 39 0.23 20.04 -53.99
CA GLY A 39 1.20 20.21 -55.08
C GLY A 39 2.14 19.01 -55.15
N ASP A 40 2.21 18.42 -56.33
CA ASP A 40 2.81 17.13 -56.67
C ASP A 40 4.35 17.06 -56.61
N ALA A 41 4.82 15.82 -56.42
CA ALA A 41 6.05 15.18 -56.89
C ALA A 41 7.42 15.85 -56.70
N GLN A 42 8.32 15.16 -55.97
CA GLN A 42 9.59 14.67 -56.55
C GLN A 42 10.32 13.68 -55.63
N ALA A 43 10.93 12.68 -56.27
CA ALA A 43 11.76 11.65 -55.66
C ALA A 43 13.06 12.24 -55.09
N GLY A 44 13.36 11.93 -53.83
CA GLY A 44 14.62 12.24 -53.18
C GLY A 44 14.96 11.15 -52.16
N GLY A 45 16.11 10.49 -52.35
CA GLY A 45 16.57 9.39 -51.51
C GLY A 45 16.65 9.75 -50.03
N ARG A 46 16.11 8.88 -49.18
CA ARG A 46 16.30 8.98 -47.72
C ARG A 46 17.67 8.41 -47.36
N PRO A 47 18.59 9.20 -46.77
CA PRO A 47 19.72 8.61 -46.07
C PRO A 47 19.20 7.94 -44.79
N GLY A 48 19.63 6.70 -44.56
CA GLY A 48 19.37 5.97 -43.32
C GLY A 48 19.96 6.70 -42.13
N GLY A 49 19.14 7.49 -41.44
CA GLY A 49 19.48 8.11 -40.16
C GLY A 49 19.30 7.09 -39.03
N SER A 50 20.42 6.53 -38.56
CA SER A 50 20.48 5.82 -37.29
C SER A 50 20.01 6.74 -36.15
N PRO A 51 19.14 6.33 -35.23
CA PRO A 51 18.76 7.14 -34.09
C PRO A 51 19.87 7.05 -33.04
N SER A 52 20.99 7.75 -33.24
CA SER A 52 22.06 7.74 -32.24
C SER A 52 22.74 9.09 -32.05
N GLY A 53 22.53 9.64 -30.85
CA GLY A 53 23.58 10.29 -30.09
C GLY A 53 23.69 11.80 -30.23
N ALA A 54 23.19 12.51 -29.21
CA ALA A 54 23.71 13.83 -28.89
C ALA A 54 25.25 13.81 -28.88
N THR A 55 25.86 14.84 -29.46
CA THR A 55 27.32 15.01 -29.52
C THR A 55 27.92 15.03 -28.10
N PRO A 56 29.18 14.61 -27.91
CA PRO A 56 29.81 14.58 -26.58
C PRO A 56 29.67 15.87 -25.75
N PRO A 57 29.77 17.08 -26.34
CA PRO A 57 29.54 18.34 -25.62
C PRO A 57 28.08 18.49 -25.15
N ALA A 58 27.10 18.10 -25.97
CA ALA A 58 25.69 18.12 -25.60
C ALA A 58 25.36 17.11 -24.49
N ARG A 59 25.95 15.91 -24.53
CA ARG A 59 25.83 14.92 -23.44
C ARG A 59 26.42 15.43 -22.13
N GLN A 60 27.54 16.15 -22.19
CA GLN A 60 28.18 16.69 -21.00
C GLN A 60 27.39 17.86 -20.40
N ALA A 61 26.80 18.71 -21.24
CA ALA A 61 25.87 19.75 -20.79
C ALA A 61 24.63 19.16 -20.11
N ILE A 62 24.00 18.15 -20.73
CA ILE A 62 22.86 17.42 -20.14
C ILE A 62 23.25 16.77 -18.81
N ARG A 63 24.41 16.11 -18.76
CA ARG A 63 24.91 15.48 -17.53
C ARG A 63 25.07 16.50 -16.40
N ARG A 64 25.69 17.64 -16.65
CA ARG A 64 25.86 18.70 -15.64
C ARG A 64 24.52 19.25 -15.17
N ALA A 65 23.58 19.47 -16.09
CA ALA A 65 22.24 19.93 -15.75
C ALA A 65 21.49 18.94 -14.85
N LEU A 66 21.58 17.63 -15.15
CA LEU A 66 21.00 16.57 -14.33
C LEU A 66 21.68 16.47 -12.97
N GLU A 67 23.01 16.46 -12.92
CA GLU A 67 23.79 16.41 -11.67
C GLU A 67 23.45 17.58 -10.75
N ALA A 68 23.23 18.78 -11.30
CA ALA A 68 22.78 19.96 -10.54
C ALA A 68 21.33 19.83 -10.02
N ALA A 69 20.49 19.02 -10.66
CA ALA A 69 19.11 18.77 -10.25
C ALA A 69 18.97 17.63 -9.22
N LEU A 70 19.98 16.77 -9.06
CA LEU A 70 19.96 15.70 -8.07
C LEU A 70 20.08 16.24 -6.65
N ARG A 71 19.33 15.63 -5.73
CA ARG A 71 19.41 15.90 -4.29
C ARG A 71 19.67 14.59 -3.56
N PRO A 72 20.56 14.56 -2.56
CA PRO A 72 20.76 13.37 -1.75
C PRO A 72 19.47 13.00 -0.99
N MET A 73 19.04 11.75 -1.11
CA MET A 73 17.87 11.24 -0.38
C MET A 73 18.07 11.28 1.15
N ALA A 74 19.32 11.14 1.62
CA ALA A 74 19.64 11.10 3.06
C ALA A 74 19.28 12.40 3.82
N GLY A 75 19.15 13.53 3.13
CA GLY A 75 18.75 14.81 3.73
C GLY A 75 17.34 15.26 3.33
N ALA A 76 16.59 14.44 2.60
CA ALA A 76 15.25 14.79 2.16
C ALA A 76 14.22 14.52 3.27
N GLN A 77 13.30 15.46 3.46
CA GLN A 77 12.09 15.24 4.24
C GLN A 77 11.00 14.73 3.30
N HIS A 78 10.31 13.67 3.70
CA HIS A 78 9.22 13.11 2.93
C HIS A 78 7.87 13.61 3.45
N ALA A 79 6.89 13.65 2.56
CA ALA A 79 5.48 13.89 2.86
C ALA A 79 4.67 12.71 2.29
N PRO A 80 3.38 12.55 2.66
CA PRO A 80 2.49 11.64 1.96
C PRO A 80 2.54 11.90 0.44
N PRO A 81 2.63 10.86 -0.40
CA PRO A 81 2.92 11.03 -1.83
C PRO A 81 1.74 11.53 -2.65
N ALA A 82 0.55 11.62 -2.05
CA ALA A 82 -0.67 12.15 -2.65
C ALA A 82 -1.54 12.80 -1.57
N HIS A 83 -2.44 13.70 -1.99
CA HIS A 83 -3.55 14.14 -1.16
C HIS A 83 -4.62 13.03 -1.17
N ILE A 84 -4.81 12.36 -0.03
CA ILE A 84 -5.75 11.25 0.08
C ILE A 84 -7.14 11.81 0.37
N GLY A 85 -8.07 11.64 -0.58
CA GLY A 85 -9.48 11.98 -0.38
C GLY A 85 -10.15 10.96 0.54
N ASP A 86 -10.32 9.75 0.02
CA ASP A 86 -10.87 8.62 0.76
C ASP A 86 -9.83 7.50 0.98
N TYR A 87 -9.93 6.86 2.15
CA TYR A 87 -9.16 5.67 2.51
C TYR A 87 -10.12 4.51 2.77
N THR A 88 -9.90 3.40 2.09
CA THR A 88 -10.63 2.14 2.34
C THR A 88 -9.62 1.05 2.65
N ASP A 89 -9.87 0.29 3.70
CA ASP A 89 -9.01 -0.81 4.10
C ASP A 89 -9.72 -2.14 3.85
N PHE A 90 -9.07 -3.03 3.12
CA PHE A 90 -9.62 -4.33 2.77
C PHE A 90 -9.16 -5.41 3.76
N TYR A 91 -9.59 -6.65 3.51
CA TYR A 91 -9.27 -7.78 4.37
C TYR A 91 -8.89 -9.03 3.55
N ILE A 92 -7.87 -8.92 2.69
CA ILE A 92 -7.68 -9.88 1.59
C ILE A 92 -6.75 -11.07 1.85
N SER A 93 -6.03 -11.12 2.98
CA SER A 93 -5.19 -12.28 3.30
C SER A 93 -6.02 -13.38 3.95
N LEU A 94 -6.21 -14.50 3.23
CA LEU A 94 -6.88 -15.69 3.76
C LEU A 94 -6.18 -16.23 5.01
N HIS A 95 -4.84 -16.16 5.03
CA HIS A 95 -4.02 -16.63 6.15
C HIS A 95 -4.25 -15.78 7.39
N HIS A 96 -4.24 -14.45 7.24
CA HIS A 96 -4.55 -13.53 8.33
C HIS A 96 -5.99 -13.73 8.84
N ALA A 97 -6.97 -13.77 7.93
CA ALA A 97 -8.37 -13.99 8.28
C ALA A 97 -8.59 -15.32 9.04
N THR A 98 -7.88 -16.36 8.64
CA THR A 98 -7.93 -17.66 9.32
C THR A 98 -7.26 -17.59 10.69
N ALA A 99 -6.07 -17.02 10.79
CA ALA A 99 -5.30 -16.92 12.03
C ALA A 99 -6.03 -16.10 13.10
N VAL A 100 -6.59 -14.94 12.73
CA VAL A 100 -7.44 -14.13 13.62
C VAL A 100 -8.74 -14.88 13.93
N GLY A 101 -9.39 -15.43 12.91
CA GLY A 101 -10.63 -16.21 13.05
C GLY A 101 -10.52 -17.33 14.07
N LEU A 102 -9.43 -18.10 14.07
CA LEU A 102 -9.19 -19.21 15.00
C LEU A 102 -9.13 -18.75 16.47
N GLN A 103 -8.76 -17.50 16.74
CA GLN A 103 -8.71 -16.97 18.11
C GLN A 103 -10.11 -16.66 18.68
N PHE A 104 -11.08 -16.38 17.81
CA PHE A 104 -12.44 -16.00 18.20
C PHE A 104 -13.51 -17.08 17.90
N ARG A 105 -13.27 -17.88 16.86
CA ARG A 105 -14.18 -18.89 16.30
C ARG A 105 -13.36 -20.10 15.82
N PRO A 106 -12.83 -20.93 16.74
CA PRO A 106 -11.93 -22.03 16.39
C PRO A 106 -12.54 -23.03 15.40
N ASP A 107 -13.85 -23.28 15.48
CA ASP A 107 -14.54 -24.25 14.61
C ASP A 107 -14.91 -23.68 13.24
N GLN A 108 -15.04 -22.35 13.12
CA GLN A 108 -15.42 -21.65 11.89
C GLN A 108 -14.69 -20.31 11.80
N PRO A 109 -13.37 -20.33 11.51
CA PRO A 109 -12.55 -19.13 11.59
C PRO A 109 -12.95 -18.06 10.57
N LEU A 110 -13.36 -18.48 9.37
CA LEU A 110 -13.80 -17.61 8.29
C LEU A 110 -15.32 -17.44 8.31
N LEU A 111 -15.77 -16.20 8.11
CA LEU A 111 -17.18 -15.92 7.87
C LEU A 111 -17.59 -16.42 6.46
N PRO A 112 -18.87 -16.81 6.25
CA PRO A 112 -19.31 -17.43 5.00
C PRO A 112 -19.07 -16.59 3.73
N ASN A 113 -19.04 -15.27 3.85
CA ASN A 113 -18.87 -14.33 2.74
C ASN A 113 -17.41 -14.14 2.30
N TYR A 114 -16.43 -14.52 3.13
CA TYR A 114 -15.02 -14.16 2.92
C TYR A 114 -14.46 -14.60 1.56
N LYS A 115 -14.84 -15.80 1.11
CA LYS A 115 -14.35 -16.37 -0.17
C LYS A 115 -15.11 -15.86 -1.41
N TRP A 116 -16.17 -15.08 -1.19
CA TRP A 116 -17.05 -14.54 -2.24
C TRP A 116 -16.89 -13.04 -2.47
N VAL A 117 -16.49 -12.32 -1.42
CA VAL A 117 -16.44 -10.85 -1.42
C VAL A 117 -15.09 -10.40 -0.86
N PRO A 118 -14.35 -9.50 -1.54
CA PRO A 118 -13.22 -8.80 -0.93
C PRO A 118 -13.77 -7.77 0.06
N ILE A 119 -13.96 -8.19 1.30
CA ILE A 119 -14.52 -7.37 2.37
C ILE A 119 -13.55 -6.21 2.67
N GLY A 120 -14.10 -5.03 2.91
CA GLY A 120 -13.37 -3.86 3.37
C GLY A 120 -14.28 -2.89 4.11
N TYR A 121 -13.68 -1.87 4.72
CA TYR A 121 -14.36 -0.80 5.45
C TYR A 121 -13.68 0.55 5.16
N HIS A 122 -14.40 1.64 5.37
CA HIS A 122 -13.83 2.97 5.21
C HIS A 122 -12.89 3.27 6.40
N GLY A 123 -11.64 3.55 6.09
CA GLY A 123 -10.63 3.98 7.04
C GLY A 123 -10.65 5.49 7.26
N ARG A 124 -9.70 5.99 8.07
CA ARG A 124 -9.60 7.43 8.37
C ARG A 124 -8.48 8.09 7.57
N ALA A 125 -8.84 8.90 6.57
CA ALA A 125 -7.86 9.58 5.73
C ALA A 125 -6.98 10.60 6.50
N SER A 126 -7.56 11.32 7.47
CA SER A 126 -6.85 12.41 8.18
C SER A 126 -5.69 11.96 9.07
N SER A 127 -5.59 10.66 9.37
CA SER A 127 -4.53 10.07 10.21
C SER A 127 -3.53 9.26 9.38
N LEU A 128 -3.57 9.38 8.05
CA LEU A 128 -2.55 8.84 7.16
C LEU A 128 -1.36 9.79 7.10
N GLY A 129 -0.18 9.28 7.42
CA GLY A 129 1.03 10.10 7.49
C GLY A 129 2.29 9.34 7.10
N VAL A 130 3.40 10.08 7.03
CA VAL A 130 4.76 9.52 6.96
C VAL A 130 5.54 9.84 8.24
N GLU A 131 4.83 10.19 9.32
CA GLU A 131 5.43 10.66 10.55
C GLU A 131 6.28 9.57 11.21
N PRO A 132 7.43 9.95 11.81
CA PRO A 132 8.34 8.98 12.40
C PRO A 132 7.83 8.41 13.73
N ALA A 133 6.82 9.02 14.35
CA ALA A 133 6.32 8.63 15.67
C ALA A 133 4.87 9.07 15.89
N PHE A 134 4.15 8.32 16.72
CA PHE A 134 2.77 8.62 17.12
C PHE A 134 2.57 8.17 18.58
N ARG A 135 1.57 8.75 19.27
CA ARG A 135 1.27 8.39 20.66
C ARG A 135 0.40 7.15 20.73
N ARG A 136 0.68 6.29 21.71
CA ARG A 136 -0.22 5.20 22.09
C ARG A 136 -1.63 5.75 22.35
N PRO A 137 -2.67 5.18 21.72
CA PRO A 137 -4.02 5.69 21.88
C PRO A 137 -4.58 5.37 23.26
N VAL A 138 -5.50 6.22 23.70
CA VAL A 138 -6.31 6.08 24.91
C VAL A 138 -7.74 5.79 24.47
N GLY A 139 -8.40 4.82 25.10
CA GLY A 139 -9.76 4.47 24.73
C GLY A 139 -10.44 3.55 25.72
N GLN A 140 -11.70 3.21 25.40
CA GLN A 140 -12.46 2.25 26.20
C GLN A 140 -12.07 0.83 25.85
N THR A 141 -12.03 -0.04 26.85
CA THR A 141 -11.79 -1.47 26.66
C THR A 141 -12.86 -2.31 27.37
N ARG A 142 -13.01 -3.55 26.91
CA ARG A 142 -14.03 -4.47 27.41
C ARG A 142 -13.92 -4.63 28.94
N PRO A 143 -15.05 -4.64 29.66
CA PRO A 143 -15.05 -4.90 31.09
C PRO A 143 -14.34 -6.22 31.44
N PRO A 144 -13.64 -6.30 32.60
CA PRO A 144 -12.95 -7.51 33.02
C PRO A 144 -13.90 -8.66 33.36
N ARG A 145 -15.16 -8.35 33.65
CA ARG A 145 -16.23 -9.31 33.95
C ARG A 145 -17.55 -8.78 33.42
N GLU A 146 -18.46 -9.69 33.10
CA GLU A 146 -19.82 -9.34 32.67
C GLU A 146 -20.54 -8.51 33.74
N GLY A 147 -21.20 -7.42 33.32
CA GLY A 147 -21.91 -6.49 34.20
C GLY A 147 -21.05 -5.38 34.85
N ALA A 148 -19.73 -5.41 34.72
CA ALA A 148 -18.87 -4.29 35.16
C ALA A 148 -18.83 -3.14 34.12
N PRO A 149 -18.53 -1.89 34.52
CA PRO A 149 -18.29 -0.81 33.57
C PRO A 149 -17.04 -1.07 32.70
N PRO A 150 -16.98 -0.54 31.47
CA PRO A 150 -15.77 -0.60 30.66
C PRO A 150 -14.63 0.18 31.33
N ALA A 151 -13.39 -0.25 31.09
CA ALA A 151 -12.22 0.50 31.51
C ALA A 151 -11.91 1.62 30.50
N PHE A 152 -11.19 2.65 30.93
CA PHE A 152 -10.72 3.74 30.08
C PHE A 152 -9.25 4.03 30.40
N GLY A 153 -8.41 4.10 29.37
CA GLY A 153 -6.97 4.34 29.53
C GLY A 153 -6.16 3.97 28.30
N PRO A 154 -4.82 3.99 28.40
CA PRO A 154 -3.92 3.64 27.30
C PRO A 154 -4.12 2.20 26.84
N SER A 155 -4.10 1.96 25.52
CA SER A 155 -4.17 0.61 24.96
C SER A 155 -3.03 -0.26 25.49
N GLN A 156 -3.37 -1.46 25.93
CA GLN A 156 -2.45 -2.51 26.37
C GLN A 156 -2.10 -3.50 25.27
N ARG A 157 -2.83 -3.48 24.14
CA ARG A 157 -2.65 -4.42 23.02
C ARG A 157 -2.44 -3.67 21.70
N LEU A 158 -1.40 -2.82 21.67
CA LEU A 158 -1.00 -2.07 20.48
C LEU A 158 -0.23 -2.96 19.51
N ASP A 159 -0.56 -2.85 18.23
CA ASP A 159 -0.08 -3.75 17.19
C ASP A 159 0.21 -2.98 15.89
N TYR A 160 1.00 -3.61 15.02
CA TYR A 160 1.18 -3.19 13.63
C TYR A 160 0.37 -4.11 12.70
N GLU A 161 0.12 -3.63 11.49
CA GLU A 161 -0.41 -4.44 10.40
C GLU A 161 0.45 -4.25 9.16
N LEU A 162 1.07 -5.32 8.67
CA LEU A 162 1.85 -5.31 7.44
C LEU A 162 0.92 -5.25 6.24
N GLU A 163 0.91 -4.12 5.53
CA GLU A 163 0.06 -3.93 4.35
C GLU A 163 0.77 -3.30 3.16
N MET A 164 0.11 -3.38 2.01
CA MET A 164 0.41 -2.54 0.86
C MET A 164 -0.66 -1.47 0.67
N ALA A 165 -0.23 -0.29 0.25
CA ALA A 165 -1.12 0.79 -0.19
C ALA A 165 -1.32 0.71 -1.69
N ILE A 166 -2.55 0.88 -2.17
CA ILE A 166 -2.91 0.97 -3.59
C ILE A 166 -3.40 2.39 -3.84
N TYR A 167 -2.71 3.13 -4.72
CA TYR A 167 -3.05 4.52 -5.05
C TYR A 167 -3.87 4.58 -6.33
N ILE A 168 -5.04 5.20 -6.26
CA ILE A 168 -5.89 5.44 -7.44
C ILE A 168 -5.33 6.63 -8.23
N GLY A 169 -5.06 6.40 -9.52
CA GLY A 169 -4.58 7.43 -10.45
C GLY A 169 -5.72 8.09 -11.22
N GLN A 170 -6.69 7.31 -11.68
CA GLN A 170 -7.87 7.79 -12.39
C GLN A 170 -9.12 7.29 -11.68
N GLY A 171 -10.00 8.23 -11.31
CA GLY A 171 -11.29 7.90 -10.71
C GLY A 171 -12.33 7.36 -11.70
N ASN A 172 -13.57 7.25 -11.23
CA ASN A 172 -14.76 6.96 -12.02
C ASN A 172 -15.90 7.89 -11.61
N ALA A 173 -16.85 8.16 -12.51
CA ALA A 173 -18.01 8.97 -12.16
C ALA A 173 -18.95 8.19 -11.22
N GLN A 174 -19.66 8.91 -10.36
CA GLN A 174 -20.68 8.32 -9.49
C GLN A 174 -21.70 7.52 -10.31
N GLY A 175 -22.02 6.30 -9.86
CA GLY A 175 -22.90 5.36 -10.53
C GLY A 175 -22.23 4.56 -11.66
N GLN A 176 -21.01 4.89 -12.08
CA GLN A 176 -20.30 4.18 -13.14
C GLN A 176 -19.32 3.17 -12.56
N ARG A 177 -19.56 1.88 -12.83
CA ARG A 177 -18.73 0.77 -12.33
C ARG A 177 -17.45 0.64 -13.13
N ILE A 178 -16.37 0.20 -12.49
CA ILE A 178 -15.14 -0.19 -13.18
C ILE A 178 -15.16 -1.71 -13.38
N ALA A 179 -15.13 -2.17 -14.62
CA ALA A 179 -15.06 -3.60 -14.94
C ALA A 179 -13.65 -4.16 -14.64
N LEU A 180 -13.56 -5.44 -14.28
CA LEU A 180 -12.30 -6.12 -13.93
C LEU A 180 -11.18 -5.93 -14.96
N ALA A 181 -11.50 -6.00 -16.25
CA ALA A 181 -10.52 -5.84 -17.32
C ALA A 181 -9.89 -4.44 -17.39
N ASN A 182 -10.57 -3.42 -16.84
CA ASN A 182 -10.13 -2.03 -16.86
C ASN A 182 -9.56 -1.59 -15.51
N ALA A 183 -9.77 -2.37 -14.45
CA ALA A 183 -9.52 -1.98 -13.06
C ALA A 183 -8.09 -1.50 -12.80
N GLU A 184 -7.08 -2.20 -13.31
CA GLU A 184 -5.68 -1.80 -13.10
C GLU A 184 -5.32 -0.50 -13.82
N GLY A 185 -6.03 -0.12 -14.88
CA GLY A 185 -5.85 1.17 -15.55
C GLY A 185 -6.22 2.38 -14.68
N HIS A 186 -6.96 2.15 -13.60
CA HIS A 186 -7.30 3.17 -12.61
C HIS A 186 -6.29 3.28 -11.47
N VAL A 187 -5.32 2.36 -11.37
CA VAL A 187 -4.33 2.30 -10.29
C VAL A 187 -3.02 2.91 -10.76
N PHE A 188 -2.55 3.95 -10.06
CA PHE A 188 -1.27 4.58 -10.36
C PHE A 188 -0.09 3.70 -9.93
N GLY A 189 -0.16 3.15 -8.73
CA GLY A 189 0.90 2.31 -8.20
C GLY A 189 0.67 1.87 -6.78
N LEU A 190 1.69 1.21 -6.23
CA LEU A 190 1.66 0.58 -4.92
C LEU A 190 2.69 1.21 -3.97
N GLY A 191 2.38 1.24 -2.68
CA GLY A 191 3.26 1.61 -1.59
C GLY A 191 3.17 0.61 -0.43
N LEU A 192 3.81 0.93 0.69
CA LEU A 192 3.62 0.24 1.97
C LEU A 192 2.66 1.03 2.84
N LEU A 193 1.88 0.30 3.64
CA LEU A 193 0.99 0.83 4.65
C LEU A 193 1.21 0.04 5.95
N ASN A 194 1.31 0.74 7.08
CA ASN A 194 1.17 0.16 8.40
C ASN A 194 -0.11 0.69 9.03
N ASP A 195 -1.11 -0.17 9.18
CA ASP A 195 -2.39 0.18 9.81
C ASP A 195 -2.36 -0.12 11.31
N TRP A 196 -1.84 0.83 12.08
CA TRP A 196 -1.62 0.65 13.52
C TRP A 196 -2.93 0.35 14.23
N SER A 197 -2.88 -0.63 15.14
CA SER A 197 -4.09 -1.21 15.69
C SER A 197 -4.04 -1.33 17.21
N ALA A 198 -5.03 -0.74 17.89
CA ALA A 198 -5.26 -0.94 19.33
C ALA A 198 -6.29 -2.05 19.51
N ARG A 199 -5.82 -3.30 19.61
CA ARG A 199 -6.65 -4.52 19.54
C ARG A 199 -7.69 -4.62 20.66
N ASP A 200 -7.36 -4.09 21.83
CA ASP A 200 -8.24 -4.07 23.00
C ASP A 200 -9.37 -3.03 22.88
N ILE A 201 -9.07 -1.85 22.32
CA ILE A 201 -10.07 -0.83 21.98
C ILE A 201 -10.98 -1.38 20.87
N GLN A 202 -10.37 -1.87 19.80
CA GLN A 202 -11.06 -2.44 18.64
C GLN A 202 -12.02 -3.56 19.06
N ALA A 203 -11.58 -4.51 19.91
CA ALA A 203 -12.40 -5.63 20.34
C ALA A 203 -13.66 -5.21 21.12
N TRP A 204 -13.65 -4.04 21.76
CA TRP A 204 -14.80 -3.50 22.48
C TRP A 204 -15.77 -2.73 21.57
N GLU A 205 -15.26 -1.97 20.60
CA GLU A 205 -16.08 -1.06 19.79
C GLU A 205 -16.64 -1.67 18.50
N TYR A 206 -15.98 -2.68 17.92
CA TYR A 206 -16.18 -2.98 16.50
C TYR A 206 -17.54 -3.58 16.14
N GLN A 207 -18.28 -4.13 17.10
CA GLN A 207 -19.60 -4.68 16.81
C GLN A 207 -20.69 -3.64 17.07
N PRO A 208 -21.63 -3.42 16.13
CA PRO A 208 -21.79 -4.09 14.82
C PRO A 208 -21.16 -3.34 13.63
N LEU A 209 -20.54 -2.17 13.84
CA LEU A 209 -20.27 -1.20 12.77
C LEU A 209 -18.88 -1.30 12.11
N GLY A 210 -18.01 -2.17 12.63
CA GLY A 210 -16.64 -2.33 12.18
C GLY A 210 -15.63 -1.51 13.00
N PRO A 211 -14.32 -1.63 12.68
CA PRO A 211 -13.25 -0.93 13.38
C PRO A 211 -13.39 0.60 13.27
N PHE A 212 -13.05 1.32 14.34
CA PHE A 212 -13.08 2.79 14.36
C PHE A 212 -11.87 3.38 15.12
N LEU A 213 -11.98 3.68 16.42
CA LEU A 213 -10.90 4.29 17.21
C LEU A 213 -9.73 3.33 17.45
N GLY A 214 -9.97 2.03 17.35
CA GLY A 214 -8.95 1.00 17.34
C GLY A 214 -8.01 1.07 16.13
N LYS A 215 -8.30 1.91 15.13
CA LYS A 215 -7.53 2.10 13.89
C LYS A 215 -7.19 3.57 13.59
N SER A 216 -8.13 4.48 13.80
CA SER A 216 -8.05 5.87 13.30
C SER A 216 -7.03 6.79 13.97
N PHE A 217 -6.16 6.27 14.85
CA PHE A 217 -5.19 7.07 15.61
C PHE A 217 -3.88 7.28 14.85
N ALA A 218 -3.49 6.34 13.97
CA ALA A 218 -2.33 6.46 13.11
C ALA A 218 -2.35 5.38 12.01
N SER A 219 -2.03 5.77 10.77
CA SER A 219 -1.70 4.83 9.69
C SER A 219 -0.48 5.38 8.93
N THR A 220 0.59 4.59 8.79
CA THR A 220 1.86 5.07 8.24
C THR A 220 2.11 4.59 6.81
N LEU A 221 2.40 5.50 5.89
CA LEU A 221 2.70 5.24 4.49
C LEU A 221 4.21 5.22 4.21
N SER A 222 4.64 4.45 3.21
CA SER A 222 5.95 4.70 2.58
C SER A 222 5.88 5.93 1.67
N PRO A 223 6.97 6.71 1.54
CA PRO A 223 6.94 7.95 0.77
C PRO A 223 7.05 7.77 -0.76
N TRP A 224 7.36 6.57 -1.25
CA TRP A 224 7.56 6.29 -2.67
C TRP A 224 6.45 5.39 -3.21
N ILE A 225 5.78 5.85 -4.26
CA ILE A 225 4.83 5.02 -5.02
C ILE A 225 5.59 4.32 -6.15
N VAL A 226 5.52 3.00 -6.18
CA VAL A 226 6.06 2.18 -7.28
C VAL A 226 4.94 1.95 -8.29
N THR A 227 5.12 2.41 -9.52
CA THR A 227 4.06 2.33 -10.54
C THR A 227 3.78 0.90 -10.99
N LEU A 228 2.57 0.63 -11.48
CA LEU A 228 2.22 -0.71 -11.97
C LEU A 228 3.08 -1.15 -13.18
N GLU A 229 3.53 -0.21 -14.02
CA GLU A 229 4.42 -0.52 -15.15
C GLU A 229 5.78 -1.01 -14.66
N ALA A 230 6.30 -0.42 -13.58
CA ALA A 230 7.53 -0.89 -12.95
C ALA A 230 7.36 -2.31 -12.38
N LEU A 231 6.15 -2.66 -11.93
CA LEU A 231 5.81 -3.96 -11.37
C LEU A 231 5.46 -5.03 -12.42
N ALA A 232 5.25 -4.67 -13.68
CA ALA A 232 4.87 -5.60 -14.74
C ALA A 232 5.79 -6.85 -14.86
N PRO A 233 7.13 -6.75 -14.71
CA PRO A 233 8.02 -7.92 -14.75
C PRO A 233 7.88 -8.88 -13.57
N PHE A 234 7.15 -8.49 -12.52
CA PHE A 234 7.00 -9.23 -11.26
C PHE A 234 5.57 -9.72 -11.06
N ARG A 235 4.76 -9.78 -12.13
CA ARG A 235 3.45 -10.41 -12.08
C ARG A 235 3.57 -11.92 -11.84
N ALA A 236 2.55 -12.46 -11.17
CA ALA A 236 2.42 -13.86 -10.85
C ALA A 236 0.97 -14.33 -11.07
N PRO A 237 0.75 -15.63 -11.30
CA PRO A 237 -0.60 -16.19 -11.29
C PRO A 237 -1.22 -16.06 -9.89
N LEU A 238 -2.50 -15.73 -9.84
CA LEU A 238 -3.29 -15.77 -8.62
C LEU A 238 -3.41 -17.23 -8.17
N ARG A 239 -3.05 -17.52 -6.92
CA ARG A 239 -3.16 -18.85 -6.33
C ARG A 239 -4.38 -18.89 -5.42
N ARG A 240 -5.23 -19.91 -5.60
CA ARG A 240 -6.32 -20.22 -4.67
C ARG A 240 -6.17 -21.67 -4.19
N PRO A 241 -6.48 -21.98 -2.92
CA PRO A 241 -6.50 -23.35 -2.44
C PRO A 241 -7.40 -24.25 -3.28
N ALA A 242 -7.01 -25.52 -3.43
CA ALA A 242 -7.84 -26.49 -4.14
C ALA A 242 -9.19 -26.66 -3.43
N GLY A 243 -10.28 -26.67 -4.21
CA GLY A 243 -11.65 -26.79 -3.69
C GLY A 243 -12.30 -25.48 -3.26
N ASP A 244 -11.58 -24.36 -3.29
CA ASP A 244 -12.20 -23.04 -3.06
C ASP A 244 -13.17 -22.66 -4.20
N PRO A 245 -14.26 -21.93 -3.89
CA PRO A 245 -15.20 -21.50 -4.91
C PRO A 245 -14.55 -20.53 -5.89
N ALA A 246 -14.98 -20.62 -7.15
CA ALA A 246 -14.69 -19.60 -8.14
C ALA A 246 -15.41 -18.29 -7.76
N PRO A 247 -14.76 -17.12 -7.89
CA PRO A 247 -15.45 -15.84 -7.74
C PRO A 247 -16.61 -15.70 -8.73
N LEU A 248 -17.59 -14.85 -8.42
CA LEU A 248 -18.65 -14.49 -9.36
C LEU A 248 -18.07 -13.86 -10.63
N PRO A 249 -18.77 -13.91 -11.78
CA PRO A 249 -18.23 -13.49 -13.08
C PRO A 249 -17.65 -12.08 -13.12
N TYR A 250 -18.18 -11.13 -12.35
CA TYR A 250 -17.66 -9.75 -12.31
C TYR A 250 -16.26 -9.65 -11.66
N LEU A 251 -15.84 -10.65 -10.88
CA LEU A 251 -14.52 -10.76 -10.25
C LEU A 251 -13.64 -11.86 -10.86
N ALA A 252 -14.05 -12.46 -11.99
CA ALA A 252 -13.34 -13.55 -12.61
C ALA A 252 -12.96 -13.24 -14.07
N SER A 253 -11.69 -13.48 -14.41
CA SER A 253 -11.21 -13.54 -15.79
C SER A 253 -9.94 -14.38 -15.86
N ASP A 254 -9.70 -15.03 -17.01
CA ASP A 254 -8.49 -15.84 -17.21
C ASP A 254 -7.22 -14.98 -17.13
N ALA A 255 -7.28 -13.73 -17.63
CA ALA A 255 -6.17 -12.79 -17.55
C ALA A 255 -5.81 -12.44 -16.10
N ASN A 256 -6.82 -12.15 -15.25
CA ASN A 256 -6.59 -11.86 -13.83
C ASN A 256 -6.09 -13.11 -13.08
N ALA A 257 -6.60 -14.30 -13.42
CA ALA A 257 -6.11 -15.55 -12.83
C ALA A 257 -4.63 -15.82 -13.21
N ALA A 258 -4.25 -15.56 -14.46
CA ALA A 258 -2.91 -15.85 -14.96
C ALA A 258 -1.84 -14.85 -14.49
N ALA A 259 -2.20 -13.58 -14.23
CA ALA A 259 -1.20 -12.52 -13.99
C ALA A 259 -1.65 -11.39 -13.03
N GLY A 260 -2.72 -11.58 -12.26
CA GLY A 260 -3.28 -10.55 -11.37
C GLY A 260 -2.57 -10.39 -10.02
N ALA A 261 -1.65 -11.30 -9.64
CA ALA A 261 -0.86 -11.18 -8.42
C ALA A 261 0.49 -10.51 -8.71
N PHE A 262 1.13 -9.96 -7.67
CA PHE A 262 2.48 -9.38 -7.73
C PHE A 262 3.42 -10.09 -6.76
N ASP A 263 4.57 -10.55 -7.24
CA ASP A 263 5.65 -11.10 -6.41
C ASP A 263 6.44 -9.97 -5.73
N VAL A 264 5.85 -9.47 -4.64
CA VAL A 264 6.44 -8.44 -3.78
C VAL A 264 6.79 -9.07 -2.44
N GLN A 265 8.08 -9.20 -2.16
CA GLN A 265 8.57 -9.70 -0.88
C GLN A 265 8.40 -8.62 0.18
N LEU A 266 7.84 -9.00 1.32
CA LEU A 266 7.51 -8.13 2.45
C LEU A 266 8.33 -8.52 3.67
N GLN A 267 8.72 -7.54 4.47
CA GLN A 267 9.50 -7.74 5.69
C GLN A 267 9.08 -6.74 6.76
N VAL A 268 8.97 -7.22 8.00
CA VAL A 268 8.79 -6.40 9.20
C VAL A 268 10.00 -6.52 10.10
N ASP A 269 10.54 -5.38 10.50
CA ASP A 269 11.61 -5.29 11.50
C ASP A 269 11.14 -4.49 12.73
N ILE A 270 11.66 -4.85 13.91
CA ILE A 270 11.47 -4.14 15.16
C ILE A 270 12.83 -3.67 15.73
N SER A 271 12.84 -2.48 16.31
CA SER A 271 13.90 -2.07 17.24
C SER A 271 13.27 -1.51 18.51
N THR A 272 13.93 -1.73 19.65
CA THR A 272 13.49 -1.20 20.94
C THR A 272 14.38 -0.03 21.34
N GLU A 273 13.96 0.76 22.31
CA GLU A 273 14.84 1.81 22.84
C GLU A 273 16.17 1.25 23.34
N ARG A 274 16.12 0.15 24.11
CA ARG A 274 17.31 -0.54 24.61
C ARG A 274 18.18 -1.08 23.48
N SER A 275 17.59 -1.70 22.45
CA SER A 275 18.37 -2.27 21.34
C SER A 275 19.11 -1.16 20.58
N ARG A 276 18.46 -0.02 20.34
CA ARG A 276 19.07 1.14 19.68
C ARG A 276 20.18 1.76 20.54
N GLN A 277 19.97 1.92 21.85
CA GLN A 277 21.00 2.42 22.78
C GLN A 277 22.23 1.50 22.85
N ALA A 278 22.02 0.18 22.79
CA ALA A 278 23.08 -0.82 22.78
C ALA A 278 23.73 -1.04 21.40
N GLY A 279 23.28 -0.33 20.35
CA GLY A 279 23.80 -0.47 18.98
C GLY A 279 23.45 -1.81 18.31
N HIS A 280 22.43 -2.52 18.79
CA HIS A 280 21.94 -3.73 18.13
C HIS A 280 21.21 -3.38 16.83
N PRO A 281 21.39 -4.18 15.75
CA PRO A 281 20.57 -4.05 14.56
C PRO A 281 19.10 -4.36 14.89
N ALA A 282 18.18 -3.81 14.09
CA ALA A 282 16.77 -4.17 14.18
C ALA A 282 16.59 -5.69 13.94
N ALA A 283 15.67 -6.30 14.68
CA ALA A 283 15.32 -7.71 14.52
C ALA A 283 14.21 -7.88 13.50
N THR A 284 14.33 -8.84 12.60
CA THR A 284 13.23 -9.23 11.71
C THR A 284 12.19 -10.01 12.49
N LEU A 285 10.94 -9.53 12.48
CA LEU A 285 9.80 -10.21 13.07
C LEU A 285 9.21 -11.25 12.11
N SER A 286 9.02 -10.86 10.84
CA SER A 286 8.43 -11.74 9.84
C SER A 286 8.86 -11.38 8.42
N ARG A 287 8.70 -12.35 7.52
CA ARG A 287 8.85 -12.19 6.07
C ARG A 287 7.66 -12.85 5.42
N SER A 288 6.97 -12.14 4.53
CA SER A 288 5.82 -12.67 3.79
C SER A 288 5.89 -12.20 2.32
N ASN A 289 4.82 -12.40 1.55
CA ASN A 289 4.77 -11.95 0.18
C ASN A 289 3.35 -11.52 -0.22
N PHE A 290 3.24 -10.44 -0.98
CA PHE A 290 1.95 -9.95 -1.46
C PHE A 290 1.24 -10.96 -2.39
N ARG A 291 1.99 -11.83 -3.09
CA ARG A 291 1.41 -12.85 -3.98
C ARG A 291 0.54 -13.89 -3.26
N ASP A 292 0.63 -13.97 -1.93
CA ASP A 292 -0.17 -14.87 -1.10
C ASP A 292 -1.54 -14.26 -0.74
N ALA A 293 -1.83 -13.03 -1.16
CA ALA A 293 -3.15 -12.41 -1.05
C ALA A 293 -4.21 -13.21 -1.82
N TYR A 294 -5.42 -13.30 -1.25
CA TYR A 294 -6.53 -14.07 -1.82
C TYR A 294 -7.30 -13.34 -2.93
N TRP A 295 -7.27 -12.00 -2.87
CA TRP A 295 -7.90 -11.10 -3.83
C TRP A 295 -6.86 -10.20 -4.48
N THR A 296 -7.01 -9.93 -5.78
CA THR A 296 -6.09 -9.08 -6.56
C THR A 296 -6.46 -7.60 -6.46
N VAL A 297 -5.50 -6.73 -6.77
CA VAL A 297 -5.74 -5.28 -6.90
C VAL A 297 -6.90 -4.97 -7.85
N ALA A 298 -6.97 -5.66 -8.99
CA ALA A 298 -8.06 -5.51 -9.95
C ALA A 298 -9.43 -5.87 -9.34
N GLN A 299 -9.49 -6.93 -8.54
CA GLN A 299 -10.72 -7.35 -7.86
C GLN A 299 -11.17 -6.34 -6.79
N LEU A 300 -10.23 -5.72 -6.07
CA LEU A 300 -10.55 -4.68 -5.08
C LEU A 300 -11.21 -3.47 -5.72
N VAL A 301 -10.59 -2.89 -6.75
CA VAL A 301 -11.15 -1.73 -7.48
C VAL A 301 -12.50 -2.06 -8.09
N THR A 302 -12.61 -3.24 -8.70
CA THR A 302 -13.87 -3.71 -9.31
C THR A 302 -14.98 -3.86 -8.29
N HIS A 303 -14.69 -4.48 -7.14
CA HIS A 303 -15.69 -4.66 -6.12
C HIS A 303 -16.11 -3.35 -5.48
N HIS A 304 -15.15 -2.47 -5.16
CA HIS A 304 -15.42 -1.19 -4.51
C HIS A 304 -16.38 -0.33 -5.34
N THR A 305 -16.26 -0.37 -6.67
CA THR A 305 -17.09 0.44 -7.58
C THR A 305 -18.36 -0.27 -8.07
N VAL A 306 -18.59 -1.54 -7.69
CA VAL A 306 -19.71 -2.35 -8.25
C VAL A 306 -21.09 -1.79 -7.89
N ASN A 307 -21.20 -1.09 -6.77
CA ASN A 307 -22.43 -0.41 -6.35
C ASN A 307 -22.57 1.00 -6.94
N GLY A 308 -21.59 1.48 -7.71
CA GLY A 308 -21.54 2.84 -8.24
C GLY A 308 -20.75 3.84 -7.40
N CYS A 309 -20.02 3.42 -6.36
CA CYS A 309 -19.08 4.28 -5.63
C CYS A 309 -18.07 4.92 -6.60
N ASN A 310 -17.86 6.23 -6.48
CA ASN A 310 -16.88 6.98 -7.24
C ASN A 310 -15.52 6.99 -6.53
N LEU A 311 -14.51 6.41 -7.17
CA LEU A 311 -13.12 6.63 -6.78
C LEU A 311 -12.64 7.97 -7.34
N GLN A 312 -11.68 8.58 -6.66
CA GLN A 312 -11.01 9.81 -7.04
C GLN A 312 -9.50 9.60 -7.18
N ALA A 313 -8.86 10.45 -7.96
CA ALA A 313 -7.40 10.45 -8.02
C ALA A 313 -6.83 10.81 -6.64
N GLY A 314 -5.89 10.01 -6.14
CA GLY A 314 -5.34 10.14 -4.80
C GLY A 314 -6.02 9.29 -3.73
N ASP A 315 -7.17 8.67 -4.00
CA ASP A 315 -7.76 7.71 -3.06
C ASP A 315 -6.81 6.55 -2.79
N LEU A 316 -6.87 6.04 -1.56
CA LEU A 316 -6.01 4.98 -1.04
C LEU A 316 -6.82 3.75 -0.70
N MET A 317 -6.36 2.58 -1.16
CA MET A 317 -6.87 1.29 -0.69
C MET A 317 -5.76 0.54 0.06
N GLY A 318 -6.00 0.22 1.34
CA GLY A 318 -5.20 -0.74 2.11
C GLY A 318 -5.57 -2.16 1.72
N THR A 319 -4.60 -3.07 1.75
CA THR A 319 -4.86 -4.48 1.42
C THR A 319 -5.56 -5.24 2.55
N GLY A 320 -5.54 -4.70 3.76
CA GLY A 320 -5.59 -5.50 4.97
C GLY A 320 -4.26 -6.20 5.22
N THR A 321 -4.06 -6.62 6.47
CA THR A 321 -2.86 -7.33 6.92
C THR A 321 -2.48 -8.51 5.99
N LEU A 322 -1.22 -8.55 5.55
CA LEU A 322 -0.68 -9.54 4.62
C LEU A 322 0.17 -10.61 5.33
N SER A 323 -0.49 -11.70 5.72
CA SER A 323 0.16 -12.90 6.26
C SER A 323 0.38 -13.96 5.17
N GLY A 324 1.50 -14.68 5.29
CA GLY A 324 1.82 -15.86 4.47
C GLY A 324 1.27 -17.18 5.05
N PRO A 325 1.51 -18.30 4.36
CA PRO A 325 0.96 -19.60 4.74
C PRO A 325 1.54 -20.19 6.03
N ARG A 326 2.75 -19.80 6.44
CA ARG A 326 3.39 -20.30 7.65
C ARG A 326 3.26 -19.31 8.82
N PRO A 327 3.19 -19.77 10.08
CA PRO A 327 2.99 -18.89 11.23
C PRO A 327 4.03 -17.76 11.37
N GLU A 328 5.30 -18.01 11.01
CA GLU A 328 6.37 -17.01 11.04
C GLU A 328 6.26 -15.94 9.94
N GLU A 329 5.37 -16.14 8.98
CA GLU A 329 5.08 -15.22 7.87
C GLU A 329 3.89 -14.31 8.19
N ALA A 330 3.45 -14.27 9.45
CA ALA A 330 2.35 -13.45 9.91
C ALA A 330 2.63 -11.94 9.81
N GLY A 331 1.58 -11.17 9.51
CA GLY A 331 1.62 -9.73 9.29
C GLY A 331 1.31 -8.87 10.52
N SER A 332 1.16 -9.46 11.71
CA SER A 332 0.86 -8.75 12.95
C SER A 332 1.42 -9.46 14.20
N LEU A 333 1.60 -8.74 15.32
CA LEU A 333 1.94 -9.39 16.60
C LEU A 333 0.76 -10.19 17.15
N LEU A 334 -0.48 -9.79 16.88
CA LEU A 334 -1.66 -10.57 17.27
C LEU A 334 -1.56 -12.03 16.79
N GLU A 335 -1.05 -12.23 15.58
CA GLU A 335 -0.83 -13.54 14.98
C GLU A 335 0.47 -14.18 15.50
N LEU A 336 1.60 -13.48 15.39
CA LEU A 336 2.92 -13.98 15.77
C LEU A 336 2.97 -14.42 17.25
N ALA A 337 2.25 -13.71 18.12
CA ALA A 337 2.18 -14.00 19.55
C ALA A 337 0.98 -14.86 19.97
N ALA A 338 0.25 -15.44 19.01
CA ALA A 338 -0.94 -16.27 19.24
C ALA A 338 -1.97 -15.62 20.18
N GLY A 339 -2.32 -14.36 19.93
CA GLY A 339 -3.25 -13.60 20.75
C GLY A 339 -2.67 -13.11 22.08
N GLY A 340 -1.34 -13.13 22.23
CA GLY A 340 -0.61 -12.83 23.46
C GLY A 340 -0.26 -14.05 24.31
N LYS A 341 -0.59 -15.27 23.85
CA LYS A 341 -0.34 -16.53 24.57
C LYS A 341 1.10 -17.03 24.39
N ALA A 342 1.79 -16.61 23.34
CA ALA A 342 3.14 -17.04 23.02
C ALA A 342 4.04 -15.81 22.76
N PRO A 343 4.72 -15.27 23.80
CA PRO A 343 5.62 -14.13 23.62
C PRO A 343 6.76 -14.44 22.65
N LEU A 344 7.12 -13.47 21.80
CA LEU A 344 8.31 -13.54 20.97
C LEU A 344 9.54 -13.15 21.80
N THR A 345 10.65 -13.86 21.61
CA THR A 345 11.96 -13.49 22.17
C THR A 345 12.79 -12.80 21.10
N LEU A 346 13.16 -11.54 21.35
CA LEU A 346 14.03 -10.76 20.48
C LEU A 346 15.50 -11.17 20.65
N PRO A 347 16.37 -10.96 19.65
CA PRO A 347 17.76 -11.44 19.66
C PRO A 347 18.61 -10.96 20.85
N TRP A 348 18.22 -9.85 21.49
CA TRP A 348 18.89 -9.27 22.66
C TRP A 348 18.19 -9.60 24.00
N GLY A 349 17.27 -10.57 24.01
CA GLY A 349 16.65 -11.13 25.21
C GLY A 349 15.38 -10.43 25.70
N GLU A 350 15.00 -9.28 25.14
CA GLU A 350 13.67 -8.71 25.40
C GLU A 350 12.57 -9.58 24.80
N THR A 351 11.37 -9.54 25.38
CA THR A 351 10.20 -10.24 24.84
C THR A 351 9.09 -9.27 24.43
N ARG A 352 8.25 -9.68 23.47
CA ARG A 352 7.06 -8.92 23.03
C ARG A 352 5.87 -9.84 22.81
N THR A 353 4.71 -9.42 23.29
CA THR A 353 3.39 -9.94 22.88
C THR A 353 2.63 -8.91 22.05
N PHE A 354 2.73 -7.65 22.45
CA PHE A 354 2.27 -6.45 21.76
C PHE A 354 3.34 -5.37 21.88
N LEU A 355 3.18 -4.27 21.14
CA LEU A 355 4.14 -3.17 21.11
C LEU A 355 4.19 -2.44 22.45
N GLN A 356 5.40 -2.15 22.91
CA GLN A 356 5.69 -1.32 24.07
C GLN A 356 6.08 0.09 23.63
N ASP A 357 6.05 1.04 24.57
CA ASP A 357 6.50 2.40 24.30
C ASP A 357 7.99 2.41 23.96
N GLY A 358 8.37 3.21 22.98
CA GLY A 358 9.73 3.25 22.44
C GLY A 358 10.01 2.19 21.37
N ASP A 359 9.14 1.21 21.13
CA ASP A 359 9.29 0.29 20.01
C ASP A 359 9.13 1.05 18.68
N GLU A 360 9.97 0.70 17.70
CA GLU A 360 9.88 1.21 16.33
C GLU A 360 9.70 0.03 15.37
N ILE A 361 8.64 0.08 14.57
CA ILE A 361 8.38 -0.87 13.50
C ILE A 361 8.77 -0.27 12.17
N ARG A 362 9.43 -1.09 11.34
CA ARG A 362 9.78 -0.78 9.97
C ARG A 362 9.22 -1.85 9.05
N LEU A 363 8.34 -1.44 8.15
CA LEU A 363 7.94 -2.25 7.01
C LEU A 363 8.87 -1.97 5.83
N SER A 364 9.22 -3.00 5.07
CA SER A 364 9.93 -2.84 3.80
C SER A 364 9.49 -3.87 2.78
N ALA A 365 9.58 -3.50 1.50
CA ALA A 365 9.23 -4.38 0.41
C ALA A 365 10.18 -4.25 -0.78
N PHE A 366 10.29 -5.33 -1.54
CA PHE A 366 10.99 -5.33 -2.81
C PHE A 366 10.58 -6.47 -3.73
N CYS A 367 10.81 -6.29 -5.03
CA CYS A 367 10.64 -7.31 -6.04
C CYS A 367 12.00 -7.74 -6.60
N THR A 368 12.16 -9.03 -6.90
CA THR A 368 13.32 -9.58 -7.61
C THR A 368 12.87 -10.61 -8.63
N ALA A 369 13.51 -10.63 -9.79
CA ALA A 369 13.32 -11.66 -10.81
C ALA A 369 14.63 -11.86 -11.58
N ALA A 370 14.85 -13.08 -12.08
CA ALA A 370 16.06 -13.40 -12.83
C ALA A 370 16.24 -12.45 -14.03
N GLY A 371 17.43 -11.87 -14.16
CA GLY A 371 17.73 -10.91 -15.23
C GLY A 371 17.04 -9.54 -15.11
N ARG A 372 16.32 -9.26 -14.02
CA ARG A 372 15.67 -7.97 -13.76
C ARG A 372 16.38 -7.23 -12.63
N ARG A 373 16.32 -5.88 -12.67
CA ARG A 373 16.78 -5.05 -11.55
C ARG A 373 15.80 -5.19 -10.39
N ARG A 374 16.31 -5.21 -9.17
CA ARG A 374 15.48 -5.14 -7.97
C ARG A 374 14.75 -3.81 -7.92
N ILE A 375 13.46 -3.86 -7.58
CA ILE A 375 12.64 -2.66 -7.31
C ILE A 375 12.28 -2.67 -5.84
N GLY A 376 12.63 -1.61 -5.11
CA GLY A 376 12.31 -1.45 -3.69
C GLY A 376 11.26 -0.37 -3.47
N PHE A 377 10.50 -0.52 -2.39
CA PHE A 377 9.43 0.41 -2.00
C PHE A 377 9.88 1.43 -0.92
N GLY A 378 11.16 1.44 -0.57
CA GLY A 378 11.64 2.16 0.62
C GLY A 378 11.14 1.49 1.90
N SER A 379 10.63 2.30 2.84
CA SER A 379 10.06 1.78 4.09
C SER A 379 8.99 2.70 4.66
N ALA A 380 7.95 2.12 5.26
CA ALA A 380 7.08 2.79 6.22
C ALA A 380 7.64 2.53 7.63
N ARG A 381 7.80 3.58 8.45
CA ARG A 381 8.40 3.50 9.79
C ARG A 381 7.61 4.32 10.77
N GLY A 382 7.35 3.77 11.95
CA GLY A 382 6.78 4.55 13.04
C GLY A 382 7.24 4.02 14.40
N ARG A 383 7.45 4.97 15.32
CA ARG A 383 7.81 4.72 16.71
C ARG A 383 6.63 5.01 17.62
N VAL A 384 6.39 4.09 18.54
CA VAL A 384 5.36 4.24 19.58
C VAL A 384 5.88 5.18 20.66
N LEU A 385 5.19 6.29 20.89
CA LEU A 385 5.40 7.17 22.03
C LEU A 385 4.44 6.80 23.16
N PRO A 386 4.81 7.07 24.42
CA PRO A 386 3.89 6.94 25.54
C PRO A 386 2.59 7.71 25.31
N ALA A 387 1.50 7.14 25.80
CA ALA A 387 0.20 7.81 25.82
C ALA A 387 0.30 9.11 26.61
N ASP A 388 -0.38 10.15 26.12
CA ASP A 388 -0.60 11.37 26.89
C ASP A 388 -1.92 11.21 27.66
N TRP A 389 -1.79 10.67 28.87
CA TRP A 389 -2.89 10.20 29.70
C TRP A 389 -2.53 10.50 31.15
N GLN A 390 -3.04 11.62 31.66
CA GLN A 390 -2.96 12.01 33.06
C GLN A 390 -4.35 12.27 33.60
#